data_AF-A0AAD5N2E8-F1
#
_entry.id   AF-A0AAD5N2E8-F1
#
_cell.length_a   1.000
_cell.length_b   1.000
_cell.length_c   1.000
_cell.angle_alpha   90.00
_cell.angle_beta   90.00
_cell.angle_gamma   90.00
#
_symmetry.space_group_name_H-M   'P 1'
#
loop_
_entity.id
_entity.type
_entity.pdbx_description
1 polymer ?
#
loop_
_entity_poly.entity_id
_entity_poly.type
_entity_poly.pdbx_seq_one_letter_code
_entity_poly.pdbx_strand_id
1 'polypeptide(L)'
;MLTLVIYSTVFAITIAAPPIAPYAMSNDPCVDGVNNVFDLDNVGNENTLYIRVKDVIAQTYDANGKPSCYNGRASIQLPGMIKLVNGTLIVTKAFDLEKSGDLRLTVTKDSIFVGTVCKDGVSESGMIPSSKCHHKILTKQDKSFVDMISNPGTYDLQAIEKASGRSNIVRLPPIPSAEAFFVTGDWEAQLTLVSESQTIADIKMPSNTHWIYIK
;
A
#
# COMPACT_ATOMS: atom_id res chain seq x y z
N MET A 1 -7.90 -13.00 -7.73
CA MET A 1 -8.04 -12.87 -6.27
C MET A 1 -6.64 -12.66 -5.67
N LEU A 2 -5.89 -11.58 -5.97
CA LEU A 2 -6.24 -10.17 -6.27
C LEU A 2 -6.84 -9.45 -5.06
N THR A 3 -5.97 -9.07 -4.10
CA THR A 3 -6.29 -8.14 -2.98
C THR A 3 -5.06 -7.59 -2.21
N LEU A 4 -3.95 -8.33 -2.05
CA LEU A 4 -3.24 -8.31 -0.75
C LEU A 4 -1.74 -7.94 -0.68
N VAL A 5 -1.02 -7.70 -1.79
CA VAL A 5 0.44 -7.43 -1.78
C VAL A 5 0.78 -6.50 -2.95
N ILE A 6 1.98 -5.90 -2.90
CA ILE A 6 2.70 -5.15 -3.97
C ILE A 6 2.54 -3.62 -3.85
N TYR A 7 3.37 -3.11 -2.94
CA TYR A 7 3.93 -1.76 -2.75
C TYR A 7 5.41 -2.01 -2.28
N SER A 8 6.50 -1.26 -2.53
CA SER A 8 6.73 0.13 -3.00
C SER A 8 8.17 0.33 -3.64
N THR A 9 8.77 1.55 -3.70
CA THR A 9 9.72 2.10 -4.75
C THR A 9 10.88 3.00 -4.23
N VAL A 10 11.86 3.44 -5.05
CA VAL A 10 12.96 4.40 -4.66
C VAL A 10 13.49 5.29 -5.81
N PHE A 11 13.75 6.58 -5.48
CA PHE A 11 14.79 7.57 -5.84
C PHE A 11 15.62 7.51 -7.17
N ALA A 12 16.23 8.60 -7.67
CA ALA A 12 16.46 9.99 -7.18
C ALA A 12 16.27 11.02 -8.36
N ILE A 13 16.34 12.36 -8.28
CA ILE A 13 17.32 13.31 -7.68
C ILE A 13 16.69 14.74 -7.51
N THR A 14 17.25 15.56 -6.59
CA THR A 14 17.17 17.04 -6.42
C THR A 14 15.88 17.76 -5.94
N ILE A 15 16.04 18.43 -4.80
CA ILE A 15 15.58 19.81 -4.45
C ILE A 15 14.18 20.24 -4.93
N ALA A 16 13.15 19.58 -4.41
CA ALA A 16 12.05 20.28 -3.72
C ALA A 16 11.26 19.25 -2.91
N ALA A 17 11.38 19.29 -1.59
CA ALA A 17 10.25 18.84 -0.77
C ALA A 17 9.15 19.89 -0.97
N PRO A 18 7.95 19.54 -1.48
CA PRO A 18 6.84 20.47 -1.41
C PRO A 18 6.65 20.84 0.07
N PRO A 19 6.49 22.13 0.42
CA PRO A 19 6.09 22.46 1.77
C PRO A 19 4.79 21.74 2.11
N ILE A 20 4.54 21.47 3.39
CA ILE A 20 3.27 20.90 3.90
C ILE A 20 2.20 21.99 3.78
N ALA A 21 1.83 22.31 2.55
CA ALA A 21 0.99 23.43 2.19
C ALA A 21 -0.48 23.02 2.25
N PRO A 22 -1.38 23.90 2.70
CA PRO A 22 -2.81 23.70 2.51
C PRO A 22 -3.09 23.54 1.01
N TYR A 23 -3.94 22.58 0.65
CA TYR A 23 -4.09 22.04 -0.71
C TYR A 23 -4.32 23.11 -1.80
N ALA A 24 -3.23 23.59 -2.39
CA ALA A 24 -3.28 24.43 -3.57
C ALA A 24 -3.75 23.57 -4.76
N MET A 25 -4.81 24.00 -5.44
CA MET A 25 -5.30 23.32 -6.64
C MET A 25 -4.33 23.55 -7.80
N SER A 26 -3.31 22.71 -7.88
CA SER A 26 -2.39 22.62 -9.01
C SER A 26 -3.15 22.08 -10.23
N ASN A 27 -3.21 22.92 -11.27
CA ASN A 27 -3.62 22.55 -12.63
C ASN A 27 -2.42 22.09 -13.49
N ASP A 28 -1.28 21.80 -12.86
CA ASP A 28 -0.05 21.41 -13.56
C ASP A 28 -0.23 20.04 -14.22
N PRO A 29 0.43 19.79 -15.38
CA PRO A 29 0.35 18.50 -16.04
C PRO A 29 0.86 17.38 -15.15
N CYS A 30 0.18 16.23 -15.18
CA CYS A 30 0.59 15.03 -14.44
C CYS A 30 1.88 14.45 -15.03
N VAL A 31 3.04 14.82 -14.48
CA VAL A 31 4.35 14.31 -14.92
C VAL A 31 4.63 12.96 -14.27
N ASP A 32 4.96 11.95 -15.09
CA ASP A 32 5.31 10.61 -14.63
C ASP A 32 6.61 10.62 -13.82
N GLY A 33 6.62 9.91 -12.69
CA GLY A 33 7.73 9.92 -11.74
C GLY A 33 7.87 11.19 -10.90
N VAL A 34 6.93 12.14 -11.01
CA VAL A 34 6.91 13.38 -10.20
C VAL A 34 5.58 13.55 -9.50
N ASN A 35 4.47 13.65 -10.24
CA ASN A 35 3.15 13.96 -9.68
C ASN A 35 2.33 12.71 -9.37
N ASN A 36 2.52 11.62 -10.11
CA ASN A 36 1.82 10.35 -9.86
C ASN A 36 2.49 9.52 -8.74
N VAL A 37 3.24 10.19 -7.86
CA VAL A 37 4.13 9.59 -6.87
C VAL A 37 3.60 9.78 -5.45
N PHE A 38 3.70 8.74 -4.63
CA PHE A 38 3.33 8.70 -3.21
C PHE A 38 4.17 7.62 -2.51
N ASP A 39 4.39 7.72 -1.21
CA ASP A 39 5.30 6.80 -0.50
C ASP A 39 4.56 5.90 0.50
N LEU A 40 5.24 4.85 0.96
CA LEU A 40 4.92 4.00 2.09
C LEU A 40 6.03 4.13 3.13
N ASP A 41 5.73 3.84 4.39
CA ASP A 41 6.73 3.78 5.45
C ASP A 41 6.26 2.89 6.61
N ASN A 42 7.20 2.51 7.49
CA ASN A 42 6.92 1.79 8.72
C ASN A 42 6.12 2.66 9.71
N VAL A 43 5.27 2.03 10.52
CA VAL A 43 4.51 2.73 11.57
C VAL A 43 5.16 2.54 12.95
N GLY A 44 5.38 3.66 13.65
CA GLY A 44 5.88 3.65 15.03
C GLY A 44 7.37 3.37 15.15
N ASN A 45 7.76 2.44 16.02
CA ASN A 45 9.16 2.11 16.26
C ASN A 45 9.58 0.90 15.42
N GLU A 46 10.30 1.14 14.33
CA GLU A 46 10.82 0.08 13.45
C GLU A 46 11.55 -1.03 14.21
N ASN A 47 12.23 -0.70 15.32
CA ASN A 47 13.04 -1.67 16.07
C ASN A 47 12.22 -2.79 16.72
N THR A 48 10.92 -2.62 16.89
CA THR A 48 10.01 -3.69 17.34
C THR A 48 9.47 -4.53 16.18
N LEU A 49 9.60 -4.09 14.93
CA LEU A 49 9.13 -4.82 13.75
C LEU A 49 10.21 -5.78 13.24
N TYR A 50 9.76 -6.97 12.82
CA TYR A 50 10.64 -8.00 12.23
C TYR A 50 10.84 -7.75 10.73
N ILE A 51 9.75 -7.51 10.00
CA ILE A 51 9.75 -6.98 8.64
C ILE A 51 9.73 -5.46 8.73
N ARG A 52 10.64 -4.80 8.02
CA ARG A 52 10.66 -3.35 7.81
C ARG A 52 10.72 -3.08 6.33
N VAL A 53 9.99 -2.08 5.86
CA VAL A 53 10.20 -1.53 4.52
C VAL A 53 11.13 -0.33 4.64
N LYS A 54 12.13 -0.21 3.78
CA LYS A 54 13.02 0.95 3.74
C LYS A 54 13.00 1.58 2.37
N ASP A 55 12.78 2.90 2.37
CA ASP A 55 12.68 3.79 1.22
C ASP A 55 11.69 3.22 0.19
N VAL A 56 10.44 3.67 0.24
CA VAL A 56 9.31 2.93 -0.38
C VAL A 56 8.25 3.84 -1.03
N ILE A 57 8.65 4.55 -2.08
CA ILE A 57 7.85 5.34 -3.05
C ILE A 57 6.78 4.47 -3.80
N ALA A 58 5.92 4.95 -4.69
CA ALA A 58 5.15 4.17 -5.68
C ALA A 58 4.53 5.08 -6.76
N GLN A 59 4.20 4.52 -7.93
CA GLN A 59 3.68 5.25 -9.10
C GLN A 59 2.26 4.80 -9.50
N THR A 60 1.31 5.73 -9.62
CA THR A 60 -0.07 5.47 -10.05
C THR A 60 -0.30 5.70 -11.55
N TYR A 61 -1.08 4.83 -12.19
CA TYR A 61 -1.42 4.89 -13.61
C TYR A 61 -2.89 4.53 -13.88
N ASP A 62 -3.43 5.02 -15.00
CA ASP A 62 -4.73 4.59 -15.53
C ASP A 62 -4.67 3.18 -16.17
N ALA A 63 -5.81 2.66 -16.62
CA ALA A 63 -5.89 1.35 -17.29
C ALA A 63 -5.11 1.27 -18.63
N ASN A 64 -4.67 2.41 -19.17
CA ASN A 64 -3.89 2.51 -20.42
C ASN A 64 -2.38 2.69 -20.16
N GLY A 65 -1.94 2.80 -18.89
CA GLY A 65 -0.55 3.08 -18.53
C GLY A 65 -0.14 4.55 -18.57
N LYS A 66 -1.09 5.49 -18.58
CA LYS A 66 -0.81 6.94 -18.42
C LYS A 66 -0.71 7.30 -16.94
N PRO A 67 0.19 8.22 -16.53
CA PRO A 67 0.33 8.61 -15.13
C PRO A 67 -0.99 9.20 -14.61
N SER A 68 -1.38 8.85 -13.39
CA SER A 68 -2.67 9.21 -12.81
C SER A 68 -2.52 10.14 -11.60
N CYS A 69 -2.86 11.41 -11.78
CA CYS A 69 -2.81 12.45 -10.74
C CYS A 69 -4.18 13.09 -10.45
N TYR A 70 -4.28 13.77 -9.31
CA TYR A 70 -5.39 14.65 -8.93
C TYR A 70 -4.83 15.82 -8.11
N ASN A 71 -5.10 17.06 -8.52
CA ASN A 71 -4.59 18.29 -7.89
C ASN A 71 -3.08 18.25 -7.59
N GLY A 72 -2.26 17.91 -8.59
CA GLY A 72 -0.79 17.86 -8.50
C GLY A 72 -0.17 16.66 -7.77
N ARG A 73 -0.93 15.84 -7.05
CA ARG A 73 -0.47 14.62 -6.33
C ARG A 73 -0.98 13.32 -6.97
N ALA A 74 -0.48 12.19 -6.48
CA ALA A 74 -0.88 10.86 -6.93
C ALA A 74 -2.38 10.62 -6.76
N SER A 75 -2.95 9.83 -7.66
CA SER A 75 -4.31 9.33 -7.52
C SER A 75 -4.46 7.92 -8.10
N ILE A 76 -5.03 7.03 -7.30
CA ILE A 76 -5.37 5.67 -7.71
C ILE A 76 -6.58 5.76 -8.63
N GLN A 77 -6.50 5.18 -9.83
CA GLN A 77 -7.63 5.07 -10.75
C GLN A 77 -8.13 3.62 -10.79
N LEU A 78 -9.46 3.43 -10.82
CA LEU A 78 -10.10 2.11 -10.76
C LEU A 78 -11.08 1.92 -11.95
N PRO A 79 -10.73 1.14 -13.00
CA PRO A 79 -9.54 0.31 -13.14
C PRO A 79 -8.28 1.12 -13.47
N GLY A 80 -7.12 0.59 -13.07
CA GLY A 80 -5.82 1.24 -13.25
C GLY A 80 -4.69 0.37 -12.70
N MET A 81 -3.54 0.99 -12.44
CA MET A 81 -2.34 0.28 -11.98
C MET A 81 -1.57 1.06 -10.91
N ILE A 82 -0.91 0.32 -10.02
CA ILE A 82 0.20 0.82 -9.19
C ILE A 82 1.45 0.06 -9.61
N LYS A 83 2.58 0.76 -9.73
CA LYS A 83 3.87 0.21 -10.14
C LYS A 83 4.93 0.50 -9.09
N LEU A 84 5.75 -0.51 -8.80
CA LEU A 84 6.89 -0.41 -7.90
C LEU A 84 8.17 -0.22 -8.71
N VAL A 85 9.05 0.74 -8.39
CA VAL A 85 10.26 0.98 -9.23
C VAL A 85 11.64 0.86 -8.56
N ASN A 86 11.74 0.61 -7.24
CA ASN A 86 12.94 0.21 -6.46
C ASN A 86 12.47 -0.09 -5.00
N GLY A 87 13.23 0.12 -3.93
CA GLY A 87 12.78 -0.03 -2.53
C GLY A 87 13.11 -1.40 -1.91
N THR A 88 13.23 -1.42 -0.59
CA THR A 88 13.88 -2.54 0.14
C THR A 88 12.98 -3.14 1.22
N LEU A 89 12.89 -4.47 1.26
CA LEU A 89 12.29 -5.23 2.35
C LEU A 89 13.40 -5.82 3.24
N ILE A 90 13.40 -5.48 4.53
CA ILE A 90 14.38 -5.93 5.50
C ILE A 90 13.70 -6.85 6.52
N VAL A 91 14.11 -8.11 6.57
CA VAL A 91 13.66 -9.08 7.58
C VAL A 91 14.77 -9.26 8.59
N THR A 92 14.51 -8.86 9.84
CA THR A 92 15.52 -8.79 10.91
C THR A 92 15.52 -10.01 11.84
N LYS A 93 14.45 -10.82 11.82
CA LYS A 93 14.29 -12.03 12.63
C LYS A 93 13.38 -13.03 11.92
N ALA A 94 13.63 -14.33 12.12
CA ALA A 94 12.77 -15.39 11.60
C ALA A 94 11.44 -15.47 12.38
N PHE A 95 10.35 -15.76 11.67
CA PHE A 95 9.02 -16.00 12.24
C PHE A 95 8.20 -16.93 11.35
N ASP A 96 7.27 -17.68 11.95
CA ASP A 96 6.43 -18.63 11.22
C ASP A 96 5.13 -17.96 10.77
N LEU A 97 4.93 -17.79 9.46
CA LEU A 97 3.63 -17.38 8.91
C LEU A 97 2.65 -18.56 8.79
N GLU A 98 3.12 -19.76 8.45
CA GLU A 98 2.29 -20.97 8.22
C GLU A 98 1.53 -21.41 9.49
N LYS A 99 2.03 -21.01 10.65
CA LYS A 99 1.40 -21.19 11.97
C LYS A 99 0.34 -20.15 12.33
N SER A 100 0.51 -18.88 11.96
CA SER A 100 -0.28 -17.78 12.56
C SER A 100 -0.37 -16.45 11.78
N GLY A 101 0.01 -16.41 10.49
CA GLY A 101 0.02 -15.18 9.69
C GLY A 101 -1.36 -14.55 9.44
N ASP A 102 -1.64 -13.47 10.16
CA ASP A 102 -2.89 -12.70 10.17
C ASP A 102 -2.65 -11.27 9.68
N LEU A 103 -3.17 -10.93 8.49
CA LEU A 103 -3.07 -9.58 7.96
C LEU A 103 -4.30 -8.76 8.37
N ARG A 104 -4.06 -7.55 8.88
CA ARG A 104 -5.08 -6.62 9.34
C ARG A 104 -4.94 -5.31 8.60
N LEU A 105 -6.08 -4.75 8.22
CA LEU A 105 -6.16 -3.45 7.56
C LEU A 105 -6.84 -2.45 8.50
N THR A 106 -6.25 -1.26 8.58
CA THR A 106 -6.93 -0.04 8.99
C THR A 106 -7.09 0.83 7.75
N VAL A 107 -8.30 1.32 7.47
CA VAL A 107 -8.62 2.07 6.24
C VAL A 107 -9.56 3.20 6.60
N THR A 108 -9.17 4.45 6.29
CA THR A 108 -9.91 5.66 6.63
C THR A 108 -10.10 6.54 5.40
N LYS A 109 -11.32 7.04 5.21
CA LYS A 109 -11.66 8.08 4.23
C LYS A 109 -11.64 9.45 4.91
N ASP A 110 -11.13 10.48 4.22
CA ASP A 110 -11.32 11.88 4.63
C ASP A 110 -12.77 12.31 4.36
N SER A 111 -13.69 11.88 5.24
CA SER A 111 -15.10 12.19 5.14
C SER A 111 -15.82 11.96 6.46
N ILE A 112 -16.48 13.00 6.98
CA ILE A 112 -17.28 12.97 8.22
C ILE A 112 -18.39 11.89 8.19
N PHE A 113 -18.86 11.52 6.99
CA PHE A 113 -19.93 10.53 6.80
C PHE A 113 -19.45 9.08 6.62
N VAL A 114 -18.14 8.85 6.41
CA VAL A 114 -17.58 7.51 6.11
C VAL A 114 -16.48 7.14 7.09
N GLY A 115 -15.56 8.05 7.37
CA GLY A 115 -14.49 7.88 8.36
C GLY A 115 -13.66 6.61 8.17
N THR A 116 -13.29 6.00 9.30
CA THR A 116 -12.62 4.70 9.35
C THR A 116 -13.62 3.59 9.05
N VAL A 117 -13.33 2.77 8.03
CA VAL A 117 -14.21 1.66 7.59
C VAL A 117 -13.65 0.28 7.97
N CYS A 118 -12.33 0.17 8.11
CA CYS A 118 -11.63 -0.96 8.70
C CYS A 118 -10.68 -0.43 9.80
N LYS A 119 -10.49 -1.16 10.89
CA LYS A 119 -9.60 -0.80 12.00
C LYS A 119 -9.04 -2.06 12.67
N ASP A 120 -7.71 -2.22 12.64
CA ASP A 120 -7.01 -3.45 13.06
C ASP A 120 -7.70 -4.75 12.57
N GLY A 121 -8.13 -4.76 11.31
CA GLY A 121 -8.80 -5.92 10.69
C GLY A 121 -10.27 -6.13 11.08
N VAL A 122 -10.81 -5.35 12.02
CA VAL A 122 -12.24 -5.27 12.31
C VAL A 122 -12.91 -4.32 11.29
N SER A 123 -14.16 -4.58 10.91
CA SER A 123 -14.95 -3.61 10.15
C SER A 123 -15.70 -2.67 11.10
N GLU A 124 -15.56 -1.37 10.87
CA GLU A 124 -16.28 -0.31 11.57
C GLU A 124 -17.54 0.13 10.77
N SER A 125 -17.75 -0.43 9.57
CA SER A 125 -18.86 -0.08 8.67
C SER A 125 -19.72 -1.28 8.30
N GLY A 126 -21.04 -1.16 8.50
CA GLY A 126 -22.01 -2.17 8.08
C GLY A 126 -22.08 -2.43 6.57
N MET A 127 -21.41 -1.62 5.74
CA MET A 127 -21.26 -1.83 4.30
C MET A 127 -20.08 -2.73 3.94
N ILE A 128 -19.09 -2.90 4.84
CA ILE A 128 -17.89 -3.71 4.60
C ILE A 128 -17.93 -4.96 5.50
N PRO A 129 -17.96 -6.19 4.95
CA PRO A 129 -17.86 -7.38 5.77
C PRO A 129 -16.42 -7.54 6.28
N SER A 130 -16.24 -7.90 7.55
CA SER A 130 -14.92 -7.94 8.22
C SER A 130 -13.88 -8.85 7.53
N SER A 131 -14.32 -9.80 6.69
CA SER A 131 -13.48 -10.62 5.80
C SER A 131 -12.85 -9.86 4.62
N LYS A 132 -13.03 -8.53 4.56
CA LYS A 132 -12.32 -7.56 3.71
C LYS A 132 -11.31 -6.71 4.50
N CYS A 133 -11.43 -6.68 5.83
CA CYS A 133 -10.53 -5.94 6.71
C CYS A 133 -9.42 -6.84 7.26
N HIS A 134 -9.71 -8.12 7.55
CA HIS A 134 -8.69 -9.12 7.93
C HIS A 134 -8.56 -10.24 6.90
N HIS A 135 -7.34 -10.77 6.75
CA HIS A 135 -7.00 -11.81 5.79
C HIS A 135 -5.89 -12.74 6.30
N LYS A 136 -6.19 -14.03 6.49
CA LYS A 136 -5.17 -15.06 6.74
C LYS A 136 -4.32 -15.29 5.49
N ILE A 137 -3.02 -15.02 5.59
CA ILE A 137 -2.07 -14.98 4.46
C ILE A 137 -2.01 -16.30 3.66
N LEU A 138 -2.13 -17.42 4.36
CA LEU A 138 -1.68 -18.74 3.93
C LEU A 138 -2.48 -19.42 2.82
N THR A 139 -3.63 -18.88 2.45
CA THR A 139 -4.51 -19.61 1.53
C THR A 139 -4.19 -19.39 0.04
N LYS A 140 -3.36 -18.39 -0.31
CA LYS A 140 -3.23 -17.88 -1.71
C LYS A 140 -1.87 -17.22 -2.06
N GLN A 141 -0.82 -17.46 -1.28
CA GLN A 141 0.51 -16.88 -1.53
C GLN A 141 1.51 -17.97 -1.92
N ASP A 142 2.42 -17.63 -2.84
CA ASP A 142 3.42 -18.53 -3.36
C ASP A 142 4.46 -18.86 -2.28
N LYS A 143 4.74 -20.15 -2.05
CA LYS A 143 5.55 -20.58 -0.90
C LYS A 143 6.95 -19.95 -0.89
N SER A 144 7.57 -19.75 -2.06
CA SER A 144 8.87 -19.05 -2.14
C SER A 144 8.83 -17.60 -1.66
N PHE A 145 7.68 -16.91 -1.72
CA PHE A 145 7.52 -15.57 -1.15
C PHE A 145 7.32 -15.61 0.36
N VAL A 146 6.49 -16.55 0.84
CA VAL A 146 6.27 -16.78 2.28
C VAL A 146 7.60 -17.14 2.95
N ASP A 147 8.34 -18.10 2.40
CA ASP A 147 9.64 -18.54 2.89
C ASP A 147 10.69 -17.40 2.86
N MET A 148 10.65 -16.53 1.84
CA MET A 148 11.53 -15.35 1.78
C MET A 148 11.22 -14.34 2.89
N ILE A 149 9.96 -13.95 3.07
CA ILE A 149 9.61 -12.94 4.08
C ILE A 149 9.69 -13.47 5.52
N SER A 150 9.52 -14.78 5.73
CA SER A 150 9.67 -15.43 7.04
C SER A 150 11.12 -15.59 7.52
N ASN A 151 12.13 -15.35 6.67
CA ASN A 151 13.55 -15.59 6.99
C ASN A 151 14.40 -14.31 6.93
N PRO A 152 15.37 -14.11 7.87
CA PRO A 152 16.22 -12.94 7.91
C PRO A 152 16.98 -12.69 6.60
N GLY A 153 16.95 -11.45 6.14
CA GLY A 153 17.54 -11.05 4.87
C GLY A 153 17.17 -9.63 4.47
N THR A 154 17.76 -9.18 3.38
CA THR A 154 17.47 -7.88 2.76
C THR A 154 17.18 -8.12 1.29
N TYR A 155 15.99 -7.71 0.84
CA TYR A 155 15.45 -8.06 -0.47
C TYR A 155 15.05 -6.78 -1.22
N ASP A 156 15.57 -6.61 -2.43
CA ASP A 156 15.10 -5.58 -3.37
C ASP A 156 13.86 -6.07 -4.14
N LEU A 157 13.31 -5.22 -5.02
CA LEU A 157 12.20 -5.62 -5.88
C LEU A 157 12.51 -6.84 -6.76
N GLN A 158 13.73 -7.02 -7.27
CA GLN A 158 14.02 -8.13 -8.18
C GLN A 158 13.99 -9.47 -7.42
N ALA A 159 14.47 -9.47 -6.17
CA ALA A 159 14.30 -10.60 -5.26
C ALA A 159 12.80 -10.86 -4.96
N ILE A 160 12.02 -9.82 -4.66
CA ILE A 160 10.59 -9.93 -4.34
C ILE A 160 9.75 -10.42 -5.54
N GLU A 161 9.99 -9.88 -6.74
CA GLU A 161 9.33 -10.31 -7.98
C GLU A 161 9.64 -11.79 -8.28
N LYS A 162 10.92 -12.17 -8.17
CA LYS A 162 11.38 -13.55 -8.38
C LYS A 162 10.79 -14.54 -7.37
N ALA A 163 10.71 -14.16 -6.09
CA ALA A 163 10.17 -15.01 -5.03
C ALA A 163 8.64 -15.13 -5.07
N SER A 164 7.94 -14.07 -5.53
CA SER A 164 6.47 -14.05 -5.64
C SER A 164 5.93 -14.53 -6.99
N GLY A 165 6.78 -14.71 -8.00
CA GLY A 165 6.38 -15.08 -9.36
C GLY A 165 5.55 -13.98 -10.06
N ARG A 166 5.65 -12.73 -9.60
CA ARG A 166 4.77 -11.62 -9.98
C ARG A 166 5.61 -10.39 -10.32
N SER A 167 5.09 -9.54 -11.19
CA SER A 167 5.68 -8.23 -11.48
C SER A 167 5.28 -7.21 -10.40
N ASN A 168 6.15 -6.22 -10.23
CA ASN A 168 5.97 -4.93 -9.59
C ASN A 168 4.73 -4.11 -10.02
N ILE A 169 3.89 -4.58 -10.96
CA ILE A 169 2.67 -3.88 -11.39
C ILE A 169 1.43 -4.56 -10.82
N VAL A 170 0.81 -3.92 -9.84
CA VAL A 170 -0.57 -4.22 -9.43
C VAL A 170 -1.52 -3.75 -10.52
N ARG A 171 -2.39 -4.64 -11.00
CA ARG A 171 -3.57 -4.28 -11.78
C ARG A 171 -4.78 -4.22 -10.85
N LEU A 172 -5.45 -3.08 -10.85
CA LEU A 172 -6.60 -2.81 -10.00
C LEU A 172 -7.90 -3.13 -10.75
N PRO A 173 -8.92 -3.66 -10.05
CA PRO A 173 -10.19 -3.99 -10.66
C PRO A 173 -11.01 -2.71 -10.97
N PRO A 174 -11.96 -2.77 -11.90
CA PRO A 174 -13.00 -1.74 -12.02
C PRO A 174 -13.94 -1.80 -10.80
N ILE A 175 -14.42 -0.64 -10.37
CA ILE A 175 -15.49 -0.53 -9.36
C ILE A 175 -16.85 -0.71 -10.07
N PRO A 176 -17.84 -1.40 -9.48
CA PRO A 176 -19.24 -1.26 -9.88
C PRO A 176 -19.71 0.21 -9.77
N SER A 177 -20.44 0.71 -10.75
CA SER A 177 -20.85 2.13 -10.80
C SER A 177 -21.71 2.58 -9.59
N ALA A 178 -22.41 1.66 -8.94
CA ALA A 178 -23.17 1.91 -7.71
C ALA A 178 -22.28 2.13 -6.47
N GLU A 179 -21.06 1.57 -6.45
CA GLU A 179 -20.09 1.71 -5.35
C GLU A 179 -19.17 2.91 -5.54
N ALA A 180 -19.01 3.41 -6.78
CA ALA A 180 -18.09 4.50 -7.13
C ALA A 180 -18.23 5.74 -6.23
N PHE A 181 -19.45 6.20 -5.93
CA PHE A 181 -19.66 7.35 -5.03
C PHE A 181 -19.07 7.16 -3.62
N PHE A 182 -19.09 5.93 -3.10
CA PHE A 182 -18.51 5.60 -1.80
C PHE A 182 -16.99 5.45 -1.86
N VAL A 183 -16.46 4.95 -2.97
CA VAL A 183 -15.02 4.71 -3.17
C VAL A 183 -14.25 5.96 -3.62
N THR A 184 -14.82 6.83 -4.45
CA THR A 184 -14.16 8.07 -4.90
C THR A 184 -13.95 9.05 -3.75
N GLY A 185 -12.75 9.63 -3.63
CA GLY A 185 -12.39 10.57 -2.56
C GLY A 185 -10.97 10.35 -2.02
N ASP A 186 -10.64 11.03 -0.93
CA ASP A 186 -9.34 10.93 -0.26
C ASP A 186 -9.32 9.81 0.81
N TRP A 187 -8.25 9.02 0.81
CA TRP A 187 -8.08 7.85 1.67
C TRP A 187 -6.66 7.70 2.21
N GLU A 188 -6.55 7.04 3.37
CA GLU A 188 -5.33 6.41 3.87
C GLU A 188 -5.61 4.93 4.19
N ALA A 189 -4.57 4.10 4.12
CA ALA A 189 -4.62 2.73 4.56
C ALA A 189 -3.33 2.37 5.33
N GLN A 190 -3.48 1.50 6.33
CA GLN A 190 -2.39 0.92 7.10
C GLN A 190 -2.57 -0.59 7.10
N LEU A 191 -1.47 -1.29 6.88
CA LEU A 191 -1.36 -2.73 6.79
C LEU A 191 -0.51 -3.21 7.95
N THR A 192 -1.14 -3.90 8.89
CA THR A 192 -0.52 -4.47 10.08
C THR A 192 -0.48 -5.99 9.90
N LEU A 193 0.70 -6.59 9.95
CA LEU A 193 0.88 -8.03 9.85
C LEU A 193 1.25 -8.60 11.22
N VAL A 194 0.45 -9.54 11.69
CA VAL A 194 0.62 -10.24 12.96
C VAL A 194 1.03 -11.69 12.69
N SER A 195 1.99 -12.21 13.45
CA SER A 195 2.17 -13.66 13.65
C SER A 195 2.71 -13.93 15.05
N GLU A 196 2.43 -15.12 15.59
CA GLU A 196 2.80 -15.55 16.95
C GLU A 196 2.35 -14.55 18.05
N SER A 197 1.21 -13.91 17.82
CA SER A 197 0.65 -12.82 18.65
C SER A 197 1.52 -11.57 18.76
N GLN A 198 2.42 -11.34 17.80
CA GLN A 198 3.29 -10.18 17.72
C GLN A 198 3.08 -9.44 16.39
N THR A 199 3.09 -8.10 16.42
CA THR A 199 3.11 -7.29 15.20
C THR A 199 4.50 -7.42 14.58
N ILE A 200 4.58 -8.10 13.44
CA ILE A 200 5.84 -8.39 12.73
C ILE A 200 6.09 -7.39 11.61
N ALA A 201 5.06 -6.73 11.07
CA ALA A 201 5.16 -5.58 10.18
C ALA A 201 4.01 -4.61 10.46
N ASP A 202 4.23 -3.31 10.28
CA ASP A 202 3.16 -2.30 10.32
C ASP A 202 3.54 -1.15 9.37
N ILE A 203 2.73 -0.93 8.33
CA ILE A 203 3.10 -0.14 7.14
C ILE A 203 1.93 0.77 6.73
N LYS A 204 2.17 2.08 6.58
CA LYS A 204 1.16 3.06 6.14
C LYS A 204 1.33 3.46 4.66
N MET A 205 0.20 3.66 3.97
CA MET A 205 0.10 4.23 2.62
C MET A 205 -1.03 5.28 2.52
N PRO A 206 -0.79 6.48 1.94
CA PRO A 206 0.52 7.07 1.70
C PRO A 206 1.22 7.47 3.02
N SER A 207 2.54 7.58 3.03
CA SER A 207 3.34 8.08 4.16
C SER A 207 3.83 9.52 3.96
N ASN A 208 4.16 9.91 2.72
CA ASN A 208 4.62 11.26 2.37
C ASN A 208 3.50 12.30 2.19
N THR A 209 2.25 11.85 2.08
CA THR A 209 1.06 12.68 2.19
C THR A 209 0.12 12.09 3.26
N HIS A 210 -0.84 12.88 3.74
CA HIS A 210 -1.88 12.34 4.63
C HIS A 210 -2.88 11.44 3.90
N TRP A 211 -3.17 11.75 2.63
CA TRP A 211 -4.19 11.07 1.84
C TRP A 211 -3.78 10.89 0.37
N ILE A 212 -4.23 9.78 -0.22
CA ILE A 212 -4.21 9.53 -1.67
C ILE A 212 -5.64 9.56 -2.21
N TYR A 213 -5.82 10.20 -3.37
CA TYR A 213 -7.13 10.31 -3.99
C TYR A 213 -7.46 9.05 -4.81
N ILE A 214 -8.66 8.50 -4.67
CA ILE A 214 -9.17 7.37 -5.45
C ILE A 214 -10.28 7.87 -6.39
N LYS A 215 -10.28 7.42 -7.65
CA LYS A 215 -11.24 7.81 -8.70
C LYS A 215 -11.60 6.68 -9.67
#